data_AF-A0A838YKU6-F1
#
_entry.id   AF-A0A838YKU6-F1
#
_cell.length_a   1.000
_cell.length_b   1.000
_cell.length_c   1.000
_cell.angle_alpha   90.00
_cell.angle_beta   90.00
_cell.angle_gamma   90.00
#
_symmetry.space_group_name_H-M   'P 1'
#
loop_
_entity.id
_entity.type
_entity.pdbx_description
1 polymer ?
#
loop_
_entity_poly.entity_id
_entity_poly.type
_entity_poly.pdbx_seq_one_letter_code
_entity_poly.pdbx_strand_id
1 'polypeptide(L)'
;MNRLYLLITILFSAGSFADYLNHPDIEDLIEELVKIHNFDESYVLEVISDAEKKQKILDDISSPAEFTLTWDRYKAIFIEDKRITNGKSFIKDNLKTLQKAEDEFGVPKEIITAIIGVETRYGKIQGSHRVID
;
A
#
# COMPACT_ATOMS: atom_id res chain seq x y z
N MET A 1 51.24 -15.72 -39.46
CA MET A 1 51.02 -14.39 -38.87
C MET A 1 49.70 -13.88 -39.39
N ASN A 2 48.59 -13.97 -38.64
CA ASN A 2 47.32 -13.30 -38.94
C ASN A 2 46.54 -13.15 -37.63
N ARG A 3 46.34 -11.89 -37.23
CA ARG A 3 45.70 -11.46 -35.98
C ARG A 3 44.18 -11.59 -36.13
N LEU A 4 43.56 -12.38 -35.26
CA LEU A 4 42.11 -12.46 -35.15
C LEU A 4 41.63 -11.31 -34.24
N TYR A 5 40.88 -10.37 -34.79
CA TYR A 5 40.33 -9.23 -34.05
C TYR A 5 39.10 -9.69 -33.24
N LEU A 6 39.15 -9.52 -31.91
CA LEU A 6 38.03 -9.76 -31.01
C LEU A 6 37.13 -8.52 -31.01
N LEU A 7 35.91 -8.65 -31.54
CA LEU A 7 34.89 -7.61 -31.53
C LEU A 7 34.16 -7.65 -30.19
N ILE A 8 34.36 -6.63 -29.34
CA ILE A 8 33.63 -6.47 -28.08
C ILE A 8 32.28 -5.82 -28.41
N THR A 9 31.20 -6.60 -28.29
CA THR A 9 29.83 -6.08 -28.40
C THR A 9 29.40 -5.58 -27.02
N ILE A 10 29.22 -4.27 -26.87
CA ILE A 10 28.62 -3.67 -25.68
C ILE A 10 27.11 -3.86 -25.79
N LEU A 11 26.54 -4.76 -24.98
CA LEU A 11 25.09 -4.86 -24.79
C LEU A 11 24.63 -3.65 -23.96
N PHE A 12 24.08 -2.64 -24.63
CA PHE A 12 23.31 -1.59 -23.98
C PHE A 12 21.96 -2.20 -23.57
N SER A 13 21.80 -2.53 -22.29
CA SER A 13 20.48 -2.86 -21.76
C SER A 13 19.72 -1.54 -21.63
N ALA A 14 18.81 -1.26 -22.56
CA ALA A 14 17.82 -0.22 -22.36
C ALA A 14 16.96 -0.66 -21.17
N GLY A 15 17.11 0.00 -20.02
CA GLY A 15 16.16 -0.15 -18.93
C GLY A 15 14.80 0.30 -19.43
N SER A 16 13.90 -0.64 -19.69
CA SER A 16 12.50 -0.33 -19.96
C SER A 16 11.90 0.15 -18.65
N PHE A 17 11.69 1.45 -18.53
CA PHE A 17 10.77 1.97 -17.53
C PHE A 17 9.36 1.60 -17.98
N ALA A 18 8.63 0.87 -17.12
CA ALA A 18 7.24 0.57 -17.35
C ALA A 18 6.43 1.83 -17.02
N ASP A 19 6.22 2.66 -18.02
CA ASP A 19 5.33 3.81 -17.95
C ASP A 19 3.89 3.33 -18.13
N TYR A 20 3.04 3.59 -17.12
CA TYR A 20 1.64 3.19 -17.11
C TYR A 20 0.82 3.83 -18.25
N LEU A 21 1.30 4.93 -18.84
CA LEU A 21 0.69 5.53 -20.04
C LEU A 21 0.75 4.62 -21.28
N ASN A 22 1.55 3.56 -21.25
CA ASN A 22 1.60 2.56 -22.32
C ASN A 22 0.81 1.28 -21.97
N HIS A 23 0.09 1.26 -20.85
CA HIS A 23 -0.72 0.10 -20.46
C HIS A 23 -1.96 -0.02 -21.35
N PRO A 24 -2.35 -1.22 -21.82
CA PRO A 24 -3.48 -1.38 -22.74
C PRO A 24 -4.81 -0.83 -22.19
N ASP A 25 -4.99 -0.88 -20.88
CA ASP A 25 -6.24 -0.43 -20.22
C ASP A 25 -6.23 1.07 -19.85
N ILE A 26 -5.17 1.82 -20.18
CA ILE A 26 -5.03 3.20 -19.70
C ILE A 26 -5.99 4.18 -20.38
N GLU A 27 -6.29 3.96 -21.66
CA GLU A 27 -7.19 4.82 -22.43
C GLU A 27 -8.60 4.77 -21.83
N ASP A 28 -9.08 3.58 -21.48
CA ASP A 28 -10.38 3.39 -20.82
C ASP A 28 -10.45 4.09 -19.46
N LEU A 29 -9.38 3.99 -18.66
CA LEU A 29 -9.30 4.65 -17.35
C LEU A 29 -9.30 6.18 -17.49
N ILE A 30 -8.51 6.73 -18.42
CA ILE A 30 -8.48 8.18 -18.68
C ILE A 30 -9.85 8.65 -19.15
N GLU A 31 -10.49 7.91 -20.06
CA GLU A 31 -11.83 8.23 -20.54
C GLU A 31 -12.86 8.25 -19.41
N GLU A 32 -12.85 7.24 -18.52
CA GLU A 32 -13.73 7.19 -17.35
C GLU A 32 -13.51 8.41 -16.44
N LEU A 33 -12.24 8.69 -16.07
CA LEU A 33 -11.92 9.78 -15.17
C LEU A 33 -12.30 11.16 -15.75
N VAL A 34 -12.07 11.37 -17.05
CA VAL A 34 -12.38 12.64 -17.71
C VAL A 34 -13.86 12.77 -18.01
N LYS A 35 -14.50 11.78 -18.62
CA LYS A 35 -15.90 11.91 -19.08
C LYS A 35 -16.92 11.68 -17.98
N ILE A 36 -16.68 10.75 -17.06
CA ILE A 36 -17.64 10.37 -16.02
C ILE A 36 -17.38 11.17 -14.75
N HIS A 37 -16.11 11.27 -14.35
CA HIS A 37 -15.73 11.94 -13.09
C HIS A 37 -15.30 13.40 -13.29
N ASN A 38 -15.23 13.88 -14.54
CA ASN A 38 -14.96 15.28 -14.89
C ASN A 38 -13.63 15.80 -14.32
N PHE A 39 -12.61 14.92 -14.28
CA PHE A 39 -11.23 15.34 -14.02
C PHE A 39 -10.65 16.08 -15.23
N ASP A 40 -9.70 16.98 -14.96
CA ASP A 40 -8.88 17.57 -16.01
C ASP A 40 -7.95 16.51 -16.59
N GLU A 41 -7.96 16.36 -17.92
CA GLU A 41 -7.18 15.34 -18.61
C GLU A 41 -5.67 15.50 -18.37
N SER A 42 -5.17 16.73 -18.35
CA SER A 42 -3.74 16.98 -18.14
C SER A 42 -3.31 16.60 -16.73
N TYR A 43 -4.16 16.83 -15.73
CA TYR A 43 -3.93 16.38 -14.36
C TYR A 43 -3.91 14.84 -14.26
N VAL A 44 -4.85 14.15 -14.91
CA VAL A 44 -4.89 12.68 -14.90
C VAL A 44 -3.62 12.09 -15.53
N LEU A 45 -3.20 12.63 -16.68
CA LEU A 45 -1.97 12.21 -17.35
C LEU A 45 -0.73 12.47 -16.49
N GLU A 46 -0.65 13.62 -15.83
CA GLU A 46 0.45 13.95 -14.92
C GLU A 46 0.55 12.92 -13.78
N VAL A 47 -0.56 12.66 -13.09
CA VAL A 47 -0.61 11.71 -11.96
C VAL A 47 -0.25 10.28 -12.39
N ILE A 48 -0.76 9.81 -13.53
CA ILE A 48 -0.46 8.48 -14.06
C ILE A 48 1.01 8.37 -14.48
N SER A 49 1.55 9.41 -15.10
CA SER A 49 2.95 9.40 -15.55
C SER A 49 3.96 9.35 -14.40
N ASP A 50 3.57 9.84 -13.22
CA ASP A 50 4.39 9.79 -12.00
C ASP A 50 4.28 8.45 -11.26
N ALA A 51 3.29 7.60 -11.60
CA ALA A 51 3.09 6.32 -10.95
C ALA A 51 4.18 5.32 -11.34
N GLU A 52 4.68 4.57 -10.35
CA GLU A 52 5.77 3.61 -10.55
C GLU A 52 5.32 2.18 -10.28
N LYS A 53 5.50 1.30 -11.27
CA LYS A 53 5.29 -0.13 -11.08
C LYS A 53 6.19 -0.71 -9.99
N LYS A 54 5.60 -1.09 -8.85
CA LYS A 54 6.33 -1.78 -7.77
C LYS A 54 6.24 -3.29 -7.94
N GLN A 55 7.29 -3.90 -8.50
CA GLN A 55 7.35 -5.35 -8.67
C GLN A 55 7.11 -6.11 -7.35
N LYS A 56 7.60 -5.59 -6.22
CA LYS A 56 7.33 -6.17 -4.90
C LYS A 56 5.84 -6.32 -4.57
N ILE A 57 4.99 -5.36 -4.95
CA ILE A 57 3.54 -5.45 -4.70
C ILE A 57 2.95 -6.63 -5.49
N LEU A 58 3.39 -6.80 -6.75
CA LEU A 58 2.96 -7.90 -7.60
C LEU A 58 3.44 -9.27 -7.09
N ASP A 59 4.65 -9.32 -6.55
CA ASP A 59 5.20 -10.54 -5.97
C ASP A 59 4.45 -10.90 -4.68
N ASP A 60 4.15 -9.91 -3.83
CA ASP A 60 3.46 -10.10 -2.55
C ASP A 60 1.99 -10.54 -2.78
N ILE A 61 1.27 -9.98 -3.77
CA ILE A 61 -0.12 -10.37 -4.07
C ILE A 61 -0.23 -11.77 -4.72
N SER A 62 0.80 -12.19 -5.46
CA SER A 62 0.82 -13.48 -6.17
C SER A 62 1.33 -14.64 -5.30
N SER A 63 1.76 -14.36 -4.07
CA SER A 63 2.31 -15.35 -3.13
C SER A 63 1.30 -15.73 -2.05
N PRO A 64 0.47 -16.78 -2.24
CA PRO A 64 -0.45 -17.24 -1.22
C PRO A 64 0.31 -17.79 0.01
N ALA A 65 -0.27 -17.62 1.20
CA ALA A 65 0.30 -18.20 2.41
C ALA A 65 0.29 -19.73 2.34
N GLU A 66 1.46 -20.34 2.48
CA GLU A 66 1.62 -21.81 2.41
C GLU A 66 1.04 -22.56 3.62
N PHE A 67 0.65 -21.85 4.69
CA PHE A 67 0.11 -22.45 5.91
C PHE A 67 -0.91 -21.55 6.62
N THR A 68 -1.84 -22.18 7.34
CA THR A 68 -2.79 -21.51 8.22
C THR A 68 -2.29 -21.50 9.67
N LEU A 69 -2.42 -20.38 10.36
CA LEU A 69 -2.13 -20.29 11.79
C LEU A 69 -3.28 -20.87 12.63
N THR A 70 -2.94 -21.55 13.73
CA THR A 70 -3.94 -21.86 14.78
C THR A 70 -4.37 -20.58 15.47
N TRP A 71 -5.56 -20.58 16.09
CA TRP A 71 -6.05 -19.42 16.83
C TRP A 71 -5.06 -18.93 17.89
N ASP A 72 -4.46 -19.85 18.67
CA ASP A 72 -3.50 -19.48 19.72
C ASP A 72 -2.28 -18.76 19.16
N ARG A 73 -1.76 -19.22 18.02
CA ARG A 73 -0.62 -18.57 17.34
C ARG A 73 -1.01 -17.21 16.78
N TYR A 74 -2.17 -17.10 16.15
CA TYR A 74 -2.64 -15.84 15.57
C TYR A 74 -2.90 -14.78 16.64
N LYS A 75 -3.61 -15.15 17.72
CA LYS A 75 -3.90 -14.27 18.86
C LYS A 75 -2.63 -13.68 19.48
N ALA A 76 -1.57 -14.48 19.60
CA ALA A 76 -0.30 -14.05 20.19
C ALA A 76 0.41 -12.93 19.39
N ILE A 77 0.11 -12.75 18.10
CA ILE A 77 0.68 -11.68 17.27
C ILE A 77 0.12 -10.29 17.67
N PHE A 78 -1.11 -10.26 18.19
CA PHE A 78 -1.83 -9.02 18.49
C PHE A 78 -1.97 -8.76 19.98
N ILE A 79 -2.22 -9.79 20.79
CA ILE A 79 -2.44 -9.66 22.23
C ILE A 79 -1.12 -9.82 22.96
N GLU A 80 -0.31 -8.75 22.93
CA GLU A 80 0.95 -8.62 23.65
C GLU A 80 0.94 -7.40 24.59
N ASP A 81 1.71 -7.44 25.68
CA ASP A 81 1.74 -6.40 26.72
C ASP A 81 2.03 -5.01 26.15
N LYS A 82 2.94 -4.94 25.15
CA LYS A 82 3.29 -3.70 24.46
C LYS A 82 2.10 -3.11 23.72
N ARG A 83 1.31 -3.92 23.01
CA ARG A 83 0.14 -3.46 22.24
C ARG A 83 -1.00 -3.04 23.17
N ILE A 84 -1.19 -3.74 24.29
CA ILE A 84 -2.16 -3.38 25.33
C ILE A 84 -1.79 -2.03 25.96
N THR A 85 -0.52 -1.85 26.33
CA THR A 85 -0.03 -0.60 26.93
C THR A 85 -0.19 0.58 25.97
N ASN A 86 0.18 0.40 24.70
CA ASN A 86 0.00 1.43 23.68
C ASN A 86 -1.49 1.74 23.43
N GLY A 87 -2.37 0.74 23.46
CA GLY A 87 -3.81 0.95 23.30
C GLY A 87 -4.42 1.76 24.43
N LYS A 88 -4.00 1.51 25.68
CA LYS A 88 -4.38 2.33 26.83
C LYS A 88 -3.91 3.79 26.68
N SER A 89 -2.69 4.01 26.19
CA SER A 89 -2.20 5.36 25.90
C SER A 89 -3.04 6.01 24.80
N PHE A 90 -3.27 5.31 23.69
CA PHE A 90 -4.05 5.84 22.57
C PHE A 90 -5.46 6.27 22.99
N ILE A 91 -6.14 5.46 23.81
CA ILE A 91 -7.44 5.84 24.38
C ILE A 91 -7.32 7.09 25.24
N LYS A 92 -6.34 7.14 26.14
CA LYS A 92 -6.12 8.30 27.03
C LYS A 92 -5.87 9.57 26.21
N ASP A 93 -5.03 9.49 25.19
CA ASP A 93 -4.59 10.62 24.38
C ASP A 93 -5.72 11.13 23.45
N ASN A 94 -6.65 10.26 23.05
CA ASN A 94 -7.75 10.56 22.13
C ASN A 94 -9.14 10.45 22.76
N LEU A 95 -9.23 10.48 24.09
CA LEU A 95 -10.45 10.10 24.83
C LEU A 95 -11.69 10.87 24.38
N LYS A 96 -11.57 12.20 24.19
CA LYS A 96 -12.68 13.05 23.77
C LYS A 96 -13.22 12.66 22.39
N THR A 97 -12.32 12.42 21.45
CA THR A 97 -12.67 12.02 20.07
C THR A 97 -13.32 10.65 20.06
N LEU A 98 -12.77 9.70 20.81
CA LEU A 98 -13.30 8.35 20.90
C LEU A 98 -14.66 8.31 21.60
N GLN A 99 -14.86 9.11 22.66
CA GLN A 99 -16.16 9.26 23.30
C GLN A 99 -17.20 9.85 22.36
N LYS A 100 -16.84 10.91 21.61
CA LYS A 100 -17.73 11.46 20.58
C LYS A 100 -18.13 10.39 19.56
N ALA A 101 -17.17 9.62 19.05
CA ALA A 101 -17.46 8.56 18.09
C ALA A 101 -18.36 7.46 18.68
N GLU A 102 -18.16 7.11 19.94
CA GLU A 102 -19.00 6.15 20.66
C GLU A 102 -20.43 6.68 20.85
N ASP A 103 -20.58 7.94 21.24
CA ASP A 103 -21.90 8.58 21.42
C ASP A 103 -22.65 8.74 20.09
N GLU A 104 -21.93 9.07 19.01
CA GLU A 104 -22.50 9.33 17.69
C GLU A 104 -22.82 8.04 16.91
N PHE A 105 -21.94 7.04 16.98
CA PHE A 105 -22.04 5.83 16.16
C PHE A 105 -22.36 4.56 16.96
N GLY A 106 -22.37 4.62 18.30
CA GLY A 106 -22.65 3.47 19.16
C GLY A 106 -21.52 2.41 19.20
N VAL A 107 -20.33 2.73 18.69
CA VAL A 107 -19.19 1.81 18.66
C VAL A 107 -18.29 2.10 19.87
N PRO A 108 -18.06 1.12 20.77
CA PRO A 108 -17.22 1.34 21.95
C PRO A 108 -15.81 1.80 21.58
N LYS A 109 -15.27 2.77 22.32
CA LYS A 109 -13.90 3.30 22.12
C LYS A 109 -12.83 2.22 22.07
N GLU A 110 -12.99 1.14 22.83
CA GLU A 110 -12.05 0.00 22.88
C GLU A 110 -12.03 -0.76 21.55
N ILE A 111 -13.17 -0.87 20.86
CA ILE A 111 -13.28 -1.54 19.56
C ILE A 111 -12.61 -0.71 18.47
N ILE A 112 -12.89 0.59 18.42
CA ILE A 112 -12.24 1.53 17.49
C ILE A 112 -10.72 1.48 17.70
N THR A 113 -10.30 1.57 18.97
CA THR A 113 -8.88 1.49 19.34
C THR A 113 -8.27 0.14 18.93
N ALA A 114 -8.96 -0.97 19.12
CA ALA A 114 -8.47 -2.29 18.76
C ALA A 114 -8.21 -2.41 17.26
N ILE A 115 -9.13 -1.92 16.41
CA ILE A 115 -8.95 -1.91 14.95
C ILE A 115 -7.70 -1.11 14.58
N ILE A 116 -7.60 0.14 15.04
CA ILE A 116 -6.42 0.99 14.76
C ILE A 116 -5.13 0.33 15.25
N GLY A 117 -5.19 -0.34 16.41
CA GLY A 117 -4.09 -1.08 16.99
C GLY A 117 -3.66 -2.27 16.14
N VAL A 118 -4.61 -3.04 15.60
CA VAL A 118 -4.37 -4.19 14.70
C VAL A 118 -3.77 -3.71 13.38
N GLU A 119 -4.41 -2.73 12.73
CA GLU A 119 -4.08 -2.27 11.38
C GLU A 119 -2.73 -1.56 11.32
N THR A 120 -2.50 -0.59 12.22
CA THR A 120 -1.37 0.34 12.07
C THR A 120 -0.48 0.46 13.29
N ARG A 121 -0.74 -0.34 14.33
CA ARG A 121 -0.10 -0.18 15.65
C ARG A 121 -0.22 1.27 16.16
N TYR A 122 -1.43 1.83 16.04
CA TYR A 122 -1.72 3.20 16.46
C TYR A 122 -0.92 4.25 15.67
N GLY A 123 -0.84 4.05 14.33
CA GLY A 123 -0.16 4.95 13.40
C GLY A 123 1.35 4.74 13.25
N LYS A 124 1.94 3.74 13.92
CA LYS A 124 3.39 3.48 13.80
C LYS A 124 3.78 2.79 12.49
N ILE A 125 2.87 2.04 11.88
CA ILE A 125 3.08 1.29 10.64
C ILE A 125 1.86 1.54 9.75
N GLN A 126 1.97 2.43 8.76
CA GLN A 126 0.81 2.86 7.93
C GLN A 126 0.92 2.40 6.47
N GLY A 127 1.94 1.61 6.15
CA GLY A 127 2.32 1.28 4.78
C GLY A 127 3.56 2.05 4.33
N SER A 128 4.25 1.52 3.32
CA SER A 128 5.50 2.07 2.78
C SER A 128 5.41 2.40 1.29
N HIS A 129 4.29 2.08 0.64
CA HIS A 129 4.06 2.35 -0.77
C HIS A 129 3.24 3.64 -0.93
N ARG A 130 3.50 4.41 -1.99
CA ARG A 130 2.59 5.49 -2.37
C ARG A 130 1.29 4.84 -2.87
N VAL A 131 0.16 5.46 -2.58
CA VAL A 131 -1.15 4.87 -2.93
C VAL A 131 -1.34 4.75 -4.46
N ILE A 132 -0.69 5.63 -5.24
CA ILE A 132 -0.78 5.64 -6.70
C ILE A 132 0.13 4.59 -7.38
N ASP A 133 1.11 4.03 -6.65
CA ASP A 133 2.11 3.09 -7.17
C ASP A 133 1.65 1.63 -7.09
#